data_AF-A0A2V4M7A3-F1
#
_entry.id   AF-A0A2V4M7A3-F1
#
_cell.length_a   1.000
_cell.length_b   1.000
_cell.length_c   1.000
_cell.angle_alpha   90.00
_cell.angle_beta   90.00
_cell.angle_gamma   90.00
#
_symmetry.space_group_name_H-M   'P 1'
#
loop_
_entity.id
_entity.type
_entity.pdbx_description
1 polymer ?
#
loop_
_entity_poly.entity_id
_entity_poly.type
_entity_poly.pdbx_seq_one_letter_code
_entity_poly.pdbx_strand_id
1 'polypeptide(L)'
;MPVPRGRIVANSSFWSPESAGLTPRAKDLLYELTELDRNIYEAVWLKSNSPSRAYVEINKKYTLESGCSSADIDKTRSYYLGLLQQCLTGSIYGDASFAPFGSRTFDQRLREHGLDWPERAQTMVGDKRLANLRELISIVLDENVPGDLIETGVWRGGSCILMRAVLMSYGITDRKVWVADSFEGLPKGDESLYPADRDSDFHSYAQLAISLEDVRNNFLKYGLLDDQVVFLKGWFKDTLPTAPINSLALIRLDGDMYESTMDGLVNLYPKLSVGGYVIVDDYHVVPACKLAVHDYFIKSGISPELVEIDGVGVYWKKISPLPLRTTGSSLKENIPDIELGDRLSDALARINRIIISELHVSMVKRDVYLAKLENRNLNLGQQLAKREASLLNLSKQLEESIEIISKIYESYSWTVTAPLRRLSALFRKLRIVR
;
A
#
# COMPACT_ATOMS: atom_id res chain seq x y z
N MET A 1 46.52 -13.21 27.60
CA MET A 1 45.64 -13.62 26.48
C MET A 1 44.32 -12.87 26.60
N PRO A 2 44.03 -11.93 25.70
CA PRO A 2 42.67 -11.43 25.43
C PRO A 2 42.20 -11.87 24.04
N VAL A 3 40.95 -12.32 23.96
CA VAL A 3 40.26 -12.78 22.76
C VAL A 3 39.86 -11.56 21.89
N PRO A 4 40.03 -11.57 20.55
CA PRO A 4 39.73 -10.41 19.71
C PRO A 4 38.23 -10.24 19.44
N ARG A 5 37.82 -8.98 19.30
CA ARG A 5 36.46 -8.54 18.91
C ARG A 5 36.05 -9.13 17.56
N GLY A 6 35.03 -9.98 17.55
CA GLY A 6 34.37 -10.47 16.35
C GLY A 6 33.49 -9.39 15.72
N ARG A 7 33.69 -9.14 14.42
CA ARG A 7 32.77 -8.39 13.57
C ARG A 7 31.38 -9.05 13.60
N ILE A 8 30.35 -8.26 13.85
CA ILE A 8 28.97 -8.61 13.52
C ILE A 8 28.93 -8.68 11.98
N VAL A 9 28.98 -9.91 11.46
CA VAL A 9 28.68 -10.19 10.07
C VAL A 9 27.17 -10.35 9.99
N ALA A 10 26.52 -9.43 9.28
CA ALA A 10 25.13 -9.56 8.90
C ALA A 10 24.97 -10.82 8.02
N ASN A 11 24.47 -11.89 8.63
CA ASN A 11 24.02 -13.08 7.90
C ASN A 11 22.58 -12.82 7.43
N SER A 12 22.43 -12.05 6.35
CA SER A 12 21.27 -12.16 5.47
C SER A 12 21.64 -13.15 4.37
N SER A 13 21.44 -14.44 4.63
CA SER A 13 21.55 -15.48 3.61
C SER A 13 20.37 -15.34 2.65
N PHE A 14 20.60 -14.64 1.55
CA PHE A 14 19.75 -14.62 0.36
C PHE A 14 19.61 -16.05 -0.16
N TRP A 15 18.44 -16.65 -0.01
CA TRP A 15 18.02 -17.73 -0.89
C TRP A 15 17.18 -17.11 -2.00
N SER A 16 17.71 -17.27 -3.22
CA SER A 16 17.01 -16.97 -4.46
C SER A 16 15.69 -17.72 -4.53
N PRO A 17 14.64 -17.16 -5.16
CA PRO A 17 13.53 -17.97 -5.66
C PRO A 17 14.12 -19.14 -6.44
N GLU A 18 13.52 -20.33 -6.38
CA GLU A 18 13.88 -21.41 -7.29
C GLU A 18 13.76 -20.91 -8.73
N SER A 19 14.90 -20.50 -9.24
CA SER A 19 15.19 -20.21 -10.62
C SER A 19 15.29 -21.50 -11.42
N ALA A 20 14.27 -22.34 -11.35
CA ALA A 20 14.14 -23.46 -12.25
C ALA A 20 13.80 -22.90 -13.64
N GLY A 21 14.83 -22.77 -14.49
CA GLY A 21 14.69 -22.45 -15.92
C GLY A 21 14.99 -21.00 -16.36
N LEU A 22 15.29 -20.07 -15.45
CA LEU A 22 15.64 -18.69 -15.82
C LEU A 22 17.13 -18.53 -16.13
N THR A 23 17.44 -17.90 -17.26
CA THR A 23 18.81 -17.60 -17.67
C THR A 23 19.47 -16.59 -16.71
N PRO A 24 20.81 -16.60 -16.55
CA PRO A 24 21.52 -15.65 -15.67
C PRO A 24 21.14 -14.19 -15.94
N ARG A 25 20.99 -13.82 -17.22
CA ARG A 25 20.58 -12.47 -17.65
C ARG A 25 19.17 -12.08 -17.18
N ALA A 26 18.24 -13.04 -17.08
CA ALA A 26 16.90 -12.79 -16.58
C ALA A 26 16.89 -12.57 -15.05
N LYS A 27 17.84 -13.19 -14.33
CA LYS A 27 17.99 -12.97 -12.88
C LYS A 27 18.59 -11.60 -12.58
N ASP A 28 19.60 -11.19 -13.34
CA ASP A 28 20.20 -9.86 -13.21
C ASP A 28 19.17 -8.76 -13.49
N LEU A 29 18.33 -8.93 -14.52
CA LEU A 29 17.22 -8.02 -14.80
C LEU A 29 16.21 -7.93 -13.66
N LEU A 30 15.89 -9.07 -13.02
CA LEU A 30 14.95 -9.10 -11.89
C LEU A 30 15.49 -8.32 -10.69
N TYR A 31 16.79 -8.48 -10.39
CA TYR A 31 17.47 -7.72 -9.34
C TYR A 31 17.50 -6.22 -9.65
N GLU A 32 17.81 -5.85 -10.89
CA GLU A 32 17.79 -4.44 -11.32
C GLU A 32 16.40 -3.82 -11.24
N LEU A 33 15.35 -4.57 -11.58
CA LEU A 33 13.95 -4.13 -11.46
C LEU A 33 13.52 -3.94 -9.99
N THR A 34 13.94 -4.84 -9.10
CA THR A 34 13.62 -4.74 -7.66
C THR A 34 14.31 -3.54 -7.01
N GLU A 35 15.58 -3.29 -7.38
CA GLU A 35 16.31 -2.10 -6.95
C GLU A 35 15.72 -0.81 -7.55
N LEU A 36 15.24 -0.85 -8.79
CA LEU A 36 14.57 0.28 -9.42
C LEU A 36 13.24 0.61 -8.73
N ASP A 37 12.44 -0.40 -8.39
CA ASP A 37 11.18 -0.23 -7.64
C ASP A 37 11.43 0.41 -6.27
N ARG A 38 12.44 -0.06 -5.52
CA ARG A 38 12.84 0.55 -4.24
C ARG A 38 13.23 2.02 -4.41
N ASN A 39 14.03 2.33 -5.43
CA ASN A 39 14.48 3.70 -5.69
C ASN A 39 13.35 4.62 -6.18
N ILE A 40 12.39 4.10 -6.95
CA ILE A 40 11.19 4.85 -7.37
C ILE A 40 10.31 5.13 -6.16
N TYR A 41 10.12 4.15 -5.28
CA TYR A 41 9.40 4.32 -4.02
C TYR A 41 10.02 5.45 -3.19
N GLU A 42 11.34 5.44 -2.96
CA GLU A 42 12.04 6.51 -2.23
C GLU A 42 11.94 7.89 -2.90
N ALA A 43 12.04 7.95 -4.24
CA ALA A 43 12.04 9.20 -5.00
C ALA A 43 10.65 9.86 -5.12
N VAL A 44 9.59 9.06 -5.15
CA VAL A 44 8.20 9.54 -5.10
C VAL A 44 7.86 10.01 -3.68
N TRP A 45 8.31 9.27 -2.67
CA TRP A 45 8.00 9.55 -1.27
C TRP A 45 8.62 10.87 -0.75
N LEU A 46 9.81 11.26 -1.24
CA LEU A 46 10.48 12.50 -0.80
C LEU A 46 10.03 13.78 -1.52
N LYS A 47 9.26 13.69 -2.61
CA LYS A 47 8.92 14.85 -3.48
C LYS A 47 7.46 15.31 -3.42
N SER A 48 6.58 14.59 -2.73
CA SER A 48 5.13 14.81 -2.78
C SER A 48 4.54 15.73 -1.69
N ASN A 49 5.32 16.17 -0.69
CA ASN A 49 4.74 16.84 0.48
C ASN A 49 4.68 18.36 0.34
N SER A 50 3.46 18.90 0.24
CA SER A 50 3.13 20.22 0.76
C SER A 50 2.31 20.03 2.04
N PRO A 51 2.86 20.34 3.22
CA PRO A 51 2.22 19.99 4.50
C PRO A 51 0.95 20.79 4.80
N SER A 52 -0.01 20.19 5.53
CA SER A 52 -1.18 20.90 6.05
C SER A 52 -0.84 22.09 6.96
N ARG A 53 -1.77 23.03 7.07
CA ARG A 53 -1.65 24.22 7.94
C ARG A 53 -1.51 23.86 9.43
N ALA A 54 -2.21 22.81 9.88
CA ALA A 54 -2.10 22.27 11.23
C ALA A 54 -0.75 21.60 11.49
N TYR A 55 -0.24 20.84 10.51
CA TYR A 55 1.11 20.27 10.54
C TYR A 55 2.19 21.35 10.61
N VAL A 56 2.06 22.42 9.82
CA VAL A 56 2.98 23.56 9.85
C VAL A 56 2.99 24.24 11.21
N GLU A 57 1.84 24.37 11.89
CA GLU A 57 1.76 24.98 13.22
C GLU A 57 2.34 24.10 14.33
N ILE A 58 2.05 22.79 14.32
CA ILE A 58 2.61 21.82 15.27
C ILE A 58 4.13 21.73 15.08
N ASN A 59 4.60 21.56 13.84
CA ASN A 59 6.04 21.53 13.57
C ASN A 59 6.71 22.86 13.87
N LYS A 60 6.07 24.02 13.62
CA LYS A 60 6.63 25.31 14.06
C LYS A 60 6.82 25.33 15.57
N LYS A 61 5.82 24.89 16.33
CA LYS A 61 5.89 24.83 17.80
C LYS A 61 7.04 23.91 18.26
N TYR A 62 7.13 22.70 17.73
CA TYR A 62 8.21 21.76 18.08
C TYR A 62 9.59 22.20 17.57
N THR A 63 9.70 22.79 16.38
CA THR A 63 10.96 23.33 15.83
C THR A 63 11.48 24.47 16.71
N LEU A 64 10.58 25.34 17.20
CA LEU A 64 10.92 26.45 18.09
C LEU A 64 11.33 25.97 19.50
N GLU A 65 10.73 24.89 20.01
CA GLU A 65 11.00 24.36 21.35
C GLU A 65 12.18 23.36 21.40
N SER A 66 12.47 22.63 20.32
CA SER A 66 13.50 21.57 20.26
C SER A 66 14.76 21.90 19.46
N GLY A 67 14.73 22.96 18.63
CA GLY A 67 15.84 23.32 17.73
C GLY A 67 16.04 22.37 16.54
N CYS A 68 15.15 21.39 16.34
CA CYS A 68 15.22 20.39 15.27
C CYS A 68 14.44 20.87 14.02
N SER A 69 15.00 20.72 12.82
CA SER A 69 14.34 21.20 11.60
C SER A 69 13.12 20.36 11.21
N SER A 70 12.15 20.93 10.49
CA SER A 70 10.98 20.18 10.00
C SER A 70 11.38 18.97 9.15
N ALA A 71 12.47 19.09 8.38
CA ALA A 71 13.01 17.99 7.56
C ALA A 71 13.56 16.83 8.41
N ASP A 72 14.15 17.12 9.57
CA ASP A 72 14.64 16.09 10.48
C ASP A 72 13.49 15.35 11.18
N ILE A 73 12.41 16.06 11.52
CA ILE A 73 11.17 15.47 12.05
C ILE A 73 10.54 14.55 11.00
N ASP A 74 10.40 15.01 9.76
CA ASP A 74 9.89 14.21 8.65
C ASP A 74 10.70 12.93 8.47
N LYS A 75 12.03 13.08 8.39
CA LYS A 75 12.95 11.94 8.24
C LYS A 75 12.84 10.94 9.39
N THR A 76 12.77 11.43 10.62
CA THR A 76 12.65 10.57 11.81
C THR A 76 11.32 9.82 11.81
N ARG A 77 10.22 10.51 11.48
CA ARG A 77 8.92 9.89 11.29
C ARG A 77 8.97 8.81 10.22
N SER A 78 9.65 9.06 9.10
CA SER A 78 9.81 8.08 8.04
C SER A 78 10.47 6.80 8.53
N TYR A 79 11.55 6.94 9.30
CA TYR A 79 12.25 5.79 9.88
C TYR A 79 11.41 5.06 10.90
N TYR A 80 10.70 5.77 11.78
CA TYR A 80 9.80 5.16 12.76
C TYR A 80 8.72 4.33 12.07
N LEU A 81 7.98 4.93 11.14
CA LEU A 81 6.88 4.25 10.46
C LEU A 81 7.39 3.13 9.54
N GLY A 82 8.54 3.31 8.89
CA GLY A 82 9.16 2.28 8.06
C GLY A 82 9.63 1.07 8.87
N LEU A 83 10.24 1.29 10.04
CA LEU A 83 10.59 0.23 10.97
C LEU A 83 9.34 -0.48 11.50
N LEU A 84 8.31 0.29 11.88
CA LEU A 84 7.05 -0.26 12.36
C LEU A 84 6.40 -1.17 11.32
N GLN A 85 6.35 -0.76 10.05
CA GLN A 85 5.82 -1.60 8.96
C GLN A 85 6.54 -2.95 8.90
N GLN A 86 7.88 -2.96 8.90
CA GLN A 86 8.65 -4.22 8.86
C GLN A 86 8.46 -5.09 10.11
N CYS A 87 8.20 -4.49 11.26
CA CYS A 87 7.84 -5.23 12.48
C CYS A 87 6.44 -5.84 12.36
N LEU A 88 5.46 -5.07 11.87
CA LEU A 88 4.06 -5.50 11.76
C LEU A 88 3.89 -6.61 10.73
N THR A 89 4.63 -6.57 9.62
CA THR A 89 4.66 -7.62 8.60
C THR A 89 5.63 -8.74 8.96
N GLY A 90 6.45 -8.59 10.00
CA GLY A 90 7.44 -9.60 10.40
C GLY A 90 8.60 -9.77 9.42
N SER A 91 8.73 -8.90 8.42
CA SER A 91 9.82 -8.90 7.44
C SER A 91 11.19 -8.70 8.11
N ILE A 92 11.26 -7.89 9.18
CA ILE A 92 12.55 -7.60 9.85
C ILE A 92 13.22 -8.82 10.50
N TYR A 93 12.41 -9.81 10.92
CA TYR A 93 12.91 -11.03 11.55
C TYR A 93 12.61 -12.30 10.73
N GLY A 94 12.14 -12.14 9.48
CA GLY A 94 11.86 -13.24 8.58
C GLY A 94 10.81 -14.21 9.12
N ASP A 95 9.65 -13.69 9.53
CA ASP A 95 8.57 -14.51 10.09
C ASP A 95 8.10 -15.59 9.11
N ALA A 96 8.09 -16.85 9.53
CA ALA A 96 7.60 -17.93 8.68
C ALA A 96 6.10 -17.78 8.38
N SER A 97 5.67 -18.34 7.26
CA SER A 97 4.25 -18.44 6.92
C SER A 97 3.61 -19.72 7.50
N PHE A 98 2.28 -19.81 7.61
CA PHE A 98 1.60 -21.05 7.96
C PHE A 98 0.53 -21.43 6.93
N ALA A 99 0.15 -22.71 6.92
CA ALA A 99 -0.82 -23.28 5.98
C ALA A 99 -2.26 -22.81 6.27
N PRO A 100 -3.15 -22.72 5.26
CA PRO A 100 -2.95 -23.21 3.88
C PRO A 100 -2.18 -22.25 2.97
N PHE A 101 -2.04 -20.97 3.34
CA PHE A 101 -1.43 -19.93 2.49
C PHE A 101 0.03 -19.65 2.88
N GLY A 102 0.90 -20.66 2.82
CA GLY A 102 2.30 -20.49 3.19
C GLY A 102 3.18 -21.73 3.03
N SER A 103 4.45 -21.51 2.66
CA SER A 103 5.47 -22.56 2.49
C SER A 103 6.08 -23.04 3.82
N ARG A 104 5.58 -22.58 4.97
CA ARG A 104 6.21 -22.78 6.30
C ARG A 104 7.61 -22.16 6.42
N THR A 105 7.97 -21.32 5.47
CA THR A 105 9.20 -20.53 5.45
C THR A 105 8.82 -19.08 5.15
N PHE A 106 9.74 -18.16 5.45
CA PHE A 106 9.60 -16.78 5.02
C PHE A 106 9.94 -16.65 3.53
N ASP A 107 9.08 -15.96 2.79
CA ASP A 107 9.34 -15.52 1.42
C ASP A 107 9.08 -14.02 1.34
N GLN A 108 10.15 -13.26 1.04
CA GLN A 108 10.09 -11.80 0.98
C GLN A 108 9.06 -11.29 -0.03
N ARG A 109 8.95 -11.94 -1.19
CA ARG A 109 8.06 -11.50 -2.27
C ARG A 109 6.61 -11.74 -1.89
N LEU A 110 6.31 -12.91 -1.31
CA LEU A 110 4.96 -13.21 -0.83
C LEU A 110 4.58 -12.24 0.30
N ARG A 111 5.49 -11.97 1.25
CA ARG A 111 5.23 -11.03 2.34
C ARG A 111 5.01 -9.62 1.85
N GLU A 112 5.80 -9.15 0.89
CA GLU A 112 5.68 -7.80 0.34
C GLU A 112 4.29 -7.55 -0.28
N HIS A 113 3.70 -8.58 -0.90
CA HIS A 113 2.38 -8.53 -1.54
C HIS A 113 1.26 -9.07 -0.65
N GLY A 114 1.55 -9.46 0.59
CA GLY A 114 0.58 -10.06 1.52
C GLY A 114 -0.10 -11.32 0.96
N LEU A 115 0.67 -12.18 0.31
CA LEU A 115 0.23 -13.44 -0.31
C LEU A 115 0.56 -14.66 0.57
N ASP A 116 0.89 -14.42 1.83
CA ASP A 116 1.12 -15.45 2.82
C ASP A 116 0.48 -15.11 4.17
N TRP A 117 0.31 -16.13 5.01
CA TRP A 117 -0.20 -15.96 6.38
C TRP A 117 0.95 -16.03 7.39
N PRO A 118 1.35 -14.91 8.03
CA PRO A 118 2.51 -14.89 8.93
C PRO A 118 2.23 -15.59 10.26
N GLU A 119 3.14 -16.45 10.72
CA GLU A 119 2.99 -17.22 11.96
C GLU A 119 2.82 -16.31 13.18
N ARG A 120 3.55 -15.19 13.24
CA ARG A 120 3.64 -14.33 14.43
C ARG A 120 3.38 -12.85 14.17
N ALA A 121 3.56 -12.39 12.93
CA ALA A 121 3.37 -10.99 12.57
C ALA A 121 1.93 -10.53 12.83
N GLN A 122 1.74 -9.23 13.00
CA GLN A 122 0.47 -8.63 13.43
C GLN A 122 -0.45 -8.29 12.25
N THR A 123 0.02 -8.39 11.02
CA THR A 123 -0.80 -8.23 9.81
C THR A 123 -0.34 -9.13 8.67
N MET A 124 -1.28 -9.58 7.85
CA MET A 124 -1.04 -10.40 6.66
C MET A 124 -1.18 -9.63 5.34
N VAL A 125 -1.47 -8.32 5.42
CA VAL A 125 -1.79 -7.48 4.26
C VAL A 125 -0.55 -7.12 3.43
N GLY A 126 0.64 -7.36 3.98
CA GLY A 126 1.91 -7.12 3.32
C GLY A 126 2.37 -5.67 3.28
N ASP A 127 3.61 -5.49 2.82
CA ASP A 127 4.29 -4.19 2.88
C ASP A 127 3.62 -3.15 1.95
N LYS A 128 3.15 -3.55 0.77
CA LYS A 128 2.52 -2.65 -0.21
C LYS A 128 1.18 -2.07 0.26
N ARG A 129 0.29 -2.89 0.80
CA ARG A 129 -1.00 -2.42 1.35
C ARG A 129 -0.81 -1.59 2.61
N LEU A 130 0.16 -1.90 3.47
CA LEU A 130 0.52 -1.00 4.60
C LEU A 130 1.07 0.34 4.12
N ALA A 131 1.90 0.34 3.07
CA ALA A 131 2.43 1.58 2.49
C ALA A 131 1.30 2.43 1.88
N ASN A 132 0.37 1.80 1.15
CA ASN A 132 -0.83 2.47 0.66
C ASN A 132 -1.66 3.08 1.81
N LEU A 133 -1.94 2.30 2.85
CA LEU A 133 -2.69 2.77 4.02
C LEU A 133 -2.03 4.00 4.64
N ARG A 134 -0.72 3.94 4.89
CA ARG A 134 0.06 5.05 5.43
C ARG A 134 0.00 6.29 4.54
N GLU A 135 0.13 6.12 3.23
CA GLU A 135 0.07 7.21 2.25
C GLU A 135 -1.29 7.88 2.27
N LEU A 136 -2.36 7.10 2.22
CA LEU A 136 -3.73 7.63 2.22
C LEU A 136 -4.06 8.35 3.53
N ILE A 137 -3.59 7.86 4.68
CA ILE A 137 -3.71 8.59 5.95
C ILE A 137 -2.96 9.92 5.90
N SER A 138 -1.74 9.93 5.35
CA SER A 138 -0.95 11.17 5.22
C SER A 138 -1.67 12.19 4.35
N ILE A 139 -2.25 11.76 3.22
CA ILE A 139 -3.03 12.62 2.33
C ILE A 139 -4.26 13.20 3.02
N VAL A 140 -5.05 12.40 3.75
CA VAL A 140 -6.25 12.94 4.43
C VAL A 140 -5.90 13.91 5.55
N LEU A 141 -4.73 13.74 6.20
CA LEU A 141 -4.21 14.70 7.17
C LEU A 141 -3.74 15.99 6.48
N ASP A 142 -3.03 15.88 5.36
CA ASP A 142 -2.54 17.03 4.60
C ASP A 142 -3.68 17.87 4.00
N GLU A 143 -4.71 17.21 3.47
CA GLU A 143 -5.90 17.84 2.91
C GLU A 143 -6.92 18.26 3.99
N ASN A 144 -6.68 17.94 5.27
CA ASN A 144 -7.60 18.19 6.39
C ASN A 144 -9.02 17.59 6.16
N VAL A 145 -9.09 16.42 5.53
CA VAL A 145 -10.37 15.70 5.33
C VAL A 145 -10.90 15.29 6.71
N PRO A 146 -12.11 15.68 7.12
CA PRO A 146 -12.61 15.43 8.47
C PRO A 146 -12.96 13.94 8.70
N GLY A 147 -12.78 13.46 9.92
CA GLY A 147 -13.29 12.16 10.37
C GLY A 147 -12.24 11.16 10.87
N ASP A 148 -12.74 10.10 11.49
CA ASP A 148 -11.93 9.04 12.07
C ASP A 148 -11.41 8.06 10.99
N LEU A 149 -10.57 7.12 11.42
CA LEU A 149 -10.11 6.00 10.61
C LEU A 149 -10.78 4.72 11.09
N ILE A 150 -11.18 3.82 10.19
CA ILE A 150 -11.75 2.52 10.55
C ILE A 150 -11.23 1.39 9.67
N GLU A 151 -11.06 0.23 10.28
CA GLU A 151 -10.88 -1.05 9.61
C GLU A 151 -11.98 -2.02 10.04
N THR A 152 -12.55 -2.76 9.08
CA THR A 152 -13.53 -3.83 9.33
C THR A 152 -12.92 -5.16 8.91
N GLY A 153 -12.53 -5.96 9.91
CA GLY A 153 -11.71 -7.17 9.76
C GLY A 153 -10.25 -6.82 10.01
N VAL A 154 -9.78 -7.12 11.22
CA VAL A 154 -8.50 -6.61 11.74
C VAL A 154 -7.50 -7.72 12.05
N TRP A 155 -7.98 -8.97 12.18
CA TRP A 155 -7.16 -10.12 12.57
C TRP A 155 -6.34 -9.81 13.84
N ARG A 156 -5.00 -9.74 13.74
CA ARG A 156 -4.10 -9.41 14.86
C ARG A 156 -3.92 -7.92 15.10
N GLY A 157 -4.55 -7.06 14.30
CA GLY A 157 -4.66 -5.62 14.46
C GLY A 157 -3.55 -4.78 13.85
N GLY A 158 -2.62 -5.37 13.08
CA GLY A 158 -1.40 -4.68 12.65
C GLY A 158 -1.65 -3.45 11.77
N SER A 159 -2.63 -3.51 10.87
CA SER A 159 -3.02 -2.37 10.05
C SER A 159 -3.59 -1.22 10.91
N CYS A 160 -4.49 -1.51 11.85
CA CYS A 160 -4.96 -0.51 12.84
C CYS A 160 -3.84 0.05 13.72
N ILE A 161 -2.85 -0.77 14.14
CA ILE A 161 -1.67 -0.31 14.88
C ILE A 161 -0.89 0.71 14.05
N LEU A 162 -0.72 0.46 12.74
CA LEU A 162 -0.11 1.43 11.83
C LEU A 162 -0.94 2.71 11.74
N MET A 163 -2.28 2.62 11.62
CA MET A 163 -3.14 3.81 11.59
C MET A 163 -2.91 4.69 12.83
N ARG A 164 -2.90 4.07 14.02
CA ARG A 164 -2.68 4.78 15.29
C ARG A 164 -1.29 5.39 15.36
N ALA A 165 -0.26 4.67 14.91
CA ALA A 165 1.12 5.15 14.85
C ALA A 165 1.28 6.36 13.94
N VAL A 166 0.61 6.37 12.77
CA VAL A 166 0.62 7.53 11.87
C VAL A 166 0.03 8.73 12.61
N LEU A 167 -1.18 8.63 13.18
CA LEU A 167 -1.77 9.73 13.95
C LEU A 167 -0.84 10.23 15.07
N MET A 168 -0.24 9.33 15.85
CA MET A 168 0.70 9.68 16.92
C MET A 168 1.91 10.45 16.40
N SER A 169 2.52 9.98 15.31
CA SER A 169 3.72 10.57 14.74
C SER A 169 3.49 11.96 14.12
N TYR A 170 2.26 12.28 13.75
CA TYR A 170 1.83 13.59 13.27
C TYR A 170 1.27 14.48 14.42
N GLY A 171 1.21 13.98 15.65
CA GLY A 171 0.67 14.70 16.81
C GLY A 171 -0.85 14.89 16.77
N ILE A 172 -1.57 14.05 16.02
CA ILE A 172 -3.02 14.14 15.84
C ILE A 172 -3.73 13.52 17.04
N THR A 173 -4.54 14.33 17.74
CA THR A 173 -5.23 13.96 18.99
C THR A 173 -6.75 14.00 18.90
N ASP A 174 -7.29 14.50 17.79
CA ASP A 174 -8.72 14.75 17.56
C ASP A 174 -9.39 13.70 16.64
N ARG A 175 -8.71 12.58 16.37
CA ARG A 175 -9.20 11.47 15.55
C ARG A 175 -9.05 10.15 16.26
N LYS A 176 -9.98 9.24 16.01
CA LYS A 176 -9.94 7.86 16.51
C LYS A 176 -9.56 6.87 15.41
N VAL A 177 -9.05 5.73 15.85
CA VAL A 177 -8.91 4.50 15.06
C VAL A 177 -9.93 3.51 15.60
N TRP A 178 -10.91 3.18 14.76
CA TRP A 178 -11.94 2.20 15.04
C TRP A 178 -11.48 0.82 14.57
N VAL A 179 -11.44 -0.13 15.50
CA VAL A 179 -10.98 -1.50 15.31
C VAL A 179 -12.22 -2.41 15.36
N ALA A 180 -12.82 -2.68 14.21
CA ALA A 180 -14.08 -3.42 14.11
C ALA A 180 -13.84 -4.86 13.65
N ASP A 181 -14.22 -5.82 14.48
CA ASP A 181 -14.05 -7.25 14.22
C ASP A 181 -15.01 -8.07 15.10
N SER A 182 -15.28 -9.31 14.69
CA SER A 182 -15.95 -10.28 15.56
C SER A 182 -15.06 -10.66 16.76
N PHE A 183 -13.74 -10.65 16.54
CA PHE A 183 -12.70 -11.23 17.38
C PHE A 183 -12.87 -12.74 17.61
N GLU A 184 -13.59 -13.38 16.69
CA GLU A 184 -14.07 -14.76 16.74
C GLU A 184 -13.92 -15.45 15.38
N GLY A 185 -13.25 -14.81 14.41
CA GLY A 185 -13.04 -15.30 13.05
C GLY A 185 -14.18 -14.89 12.11
N LEU A 186 -14.29 -15.56 10.95
CA LEU A 186 -15.35 -15.29 9.98
C LEU A 186 -16.63 -16.04 10.32
N PRO A 187 -17.82 -15.46 10.03
CA PRO A 187 -19.08 -16.16 10.23
C PRO A 187 -19.24 -17.25 9.18
N LYS A 188 -20.08 -18.25 9.48
CA LYS A 188 -20.56 -19.15 8.42
C LYS A 188 -21.45 -18.34 7.48
N GLY A 189 -21.16 -18.36 6.18
CA GLY A 189 -21.93 -17.63 5.17
C GLY A 189 -23.41 -17.99 5.20
N ASP A 190 -24.28 -16.97 5.16
CA ASP A 190 -25.72 -17.14 4.99
C ASP A 190 -26.07 -17.21 3.50
N GLU A 191 -26.00 -18.42 2.93
CA GLU A 191 -26.28 -18.65 1.51
C GLU A 191 -27.70 -18.26 1.08
N SER A 192 -28.64 -18.15 2.03
CA SER A 192 -30.03 -17.80 1.73
C SER A 192 -30.17 -16.30 1.43
N LEU A 193 -29.40 -15.47 2.12
CA LEU A 193 -29.39 -14.02 1.96
C LEU A 193 -28.29 -13.55 1.01
N TYR A 194 -27.14 -14.23 1.03
CA TYR A 194 -25.93 -13.88 0.28
C TYR A 194 -25.42 -15.10 -0.50
N PRO A 195 -26.06 -15.47 -1.62
CA PRO A 195 -25.63 -16.62 -2.43
C PRO A 195 -24.19 -16.53 -2.95
N ALA A 196 -23.62 -15.32 -3.00
CA ALA A 196 -22.23 -15.07 -3.40
C ALA A 196 -21.20 -15.62 -2.39
N ASP A 197 -21.60 -15.81 -1.14
CA ASP A 197 -20.75 -16.37 -0.07
C ASP A 197 -20.88 -17.89 0.05
N ARG A 198 -21.62 -18.53 -0.87
CA ARG A 198 -21.72 -19.99 -0.93
C ARG A 198 -20.33 -20.61 -1.05
N ASP A 199 -20.17 -21.75 -0.37
CA ASP A 199 -18.94 -22.55 -0.34
C ASP A 199 -17.73 -21.84 0.31
N SER A 200 -17.92 -20.65 0.89
CA SER A 200 -16.87 -20.02 1.71
C SER A 200 -16.54 -20.87 2.93
N ASP A 201 -15.29 -21.29 3.03
CA ASP A 201 -14.76 -22.10 4.13
C ASP A 201 -14.00 -21.27 5.17
N PHE A 202 -13.99 -19.93 5.05
CA PHE A 202 -13.17 -19.07 5.89
C PHE A 202 -13.43 -19.23 7.40
N HIS A 203 -14.68 -19.48 7.77
CA HIS A 203 -15.10 -19.76 9.16
C HIS A 203 -14.44 -21.00 9.78
N SER A 204 -13.85 -21.88 8.97
CA SER A 204 -13.18 -23.10 9.43
C SER A 204 -11.72 -22.88 9.85
N TYR A 205 -11.11 -21.74 9.48
CA TYR A 205 -9.73 -21.42 9.83
C TYR A 205 -9.64 -20.80 11.22
N ALA A 206 -9.31 -21.61 12.23
CA ALA A 206 -9.11 -21.17 13.61
C ALA A 206 -8.05 -20.06 13.75
N GLN A 207 -7.11 -19.95 12.79
CA GLN A 207 -6.05 -18.95 12.78
C GLN A 207 -6.54 -17.53 12.47
N LEU A 208 -7.76 -17.40 11.94
CA LEU A 208 -8.43 -16.11 11.72
C LEU A 208 -9.19 -15.64 12.97
N ALA A 209 -9.44 -16.53 13.94
CA ALA A 209 -10.12 -16.21 15.19
C ALA A 209 -9.11 -15.67 16.23
N ILE A 210 -8.89 -14.35 16.22
CA ILE A 210 -8.03 -13.66 17.19
C ILE A 210 -8.87 -12.90 18.20
N SER A 211 -8.64 -13.17 19.48
CA SER A 211 -9.44 -12.57 20.55
C SER A 211 -9.18 -11.06 20.67
N LEU A 212 -10.18 -10.31 21.16
CA LEU A 212 -10.05 -8.88 21.45
C LEU A 212 -8.88 -8.61 22.39
N GLU A 213 -8.66 -9.50 23.37
CA GLU A 213 -7.57 -9.37 24.33
C GLU A 213 -6.20 -9.53 23.65
N ASP A 214 -6.05 -10.45 22.70
CA ASP A 214 -4.82 -10.59 21.92
C ASP A 214 -4.53 -9.36 21.06
N VAL A 215 -5.57 -8.79 20.43
CA VAL A 215 -5.44 -7.56 19.65
C VAL A 215 -5.02 -6.40 20.56
N ARG A 216 -5.66 -6.22 21.73
CA ARG A 216 -5.27 -5.20 22.72
C ARG A 216 -3.82 -5.38 23.19
N ASN A 217 -3.42 -6.62 23.46
CA ASN A 217 -2.04 -6.94 23.82
C ASN A 217 -1.05 -6.63 22.70
N ASN A 218 -1.44 -6.78 21.43
CA ASN A 218 -0.62 -6.34 20.32
C ASN A 218 -0.44 -4.82 20.30
N PHE A 219 -1.51 -4.02 20.45
CA PHE A 219 -1.36 -2.56 20.59
C PHE A 219 -0.45 -2.16 21.75
N LEU A 220 -0.55 -2.84 22.91
CA LEU A 220 0.29 -2.59 24.08
C LEU A 220 1.78 -2.82 23.80
N LYS A 221 2.15 -3.85 23.03
CA LYS A 221 3.56 -4.13 22.66
C LYS A 221 4.22 -2.98 21.91
N TYR A 222 3.43 -2.20 21.17
CA TYR A 222 3.92 -1.02 20.44
C TYR A 222 3.74 0.28 21.24
N GLY A 223 3.16 0.24 22.44
CA GLY A 223 2.85 1.44 23.22
C GLY A 223 1.77 2.32 22.58
N LEU A 224 0.84 1.72 21.84
CA LEU A 224 -0.15 2.42 21.02
C LEU A 224 -1.60 2.13 21.45
N LEU A 225 -1.80 1.55 22.63
CA LEU A 225 -3.14 1.37 23.21
C LEU A 225 -3.49 2.59 24.09
N ASP A 226 -4.33 3.47 23.57
CA ASP A 226 -4.81 4.67 24.27
C ASP A 226 -6.29 4.98 23.93
N ASP A 227 -6.78 6.15 24.35
CA ASP A 227 -8.16 6.60 24.16
C ASP A 227 -8.53 6.93 22.71
N GLN A 228 -7.55 7.05 21.81
CA GLN A 228 -7.76 7.17 20.37
C GLN A 228 -8.00 5.81 19.70
N VAL A 229 -7.86 4.67 20.40
CA VAL A 229 -8.16 3.33 19.87
C VAL A 229 -9.49 2.84 20.44
N VAL A 230 -10.49 2.64 19.59
CA VAL A 230 -11.83 2.20 19.99
C VAL A 230 -12.20 0.90 19.30
N PHE A 231 -12.57 -0.12 20.10
CA PHE A 231 -12.90 -1.45 19.60
C PHE A 231 -14.41 -1.61 19.42
N LEU A 232 -14.82 -2.15 18.28
CA LEU A 232 -16.19 -2.57 18.00
C LEU A 232 -16.20 -4.10 17.91
N LYS A 233 -16.52 -4.76 19.04
CA LYS A 233 -16.59 -6.22 19.11
C LYS A 233 -17.96 -6.72 18.67
N GLY A 234 -17.98 -7.56 17.65
CA GLY A 234 -19.16 -8.27 17.16
C GLY A 234 -19.22 -8.29 15.64
N TRP A 235 -20.25 -8.93 15.09
CA TRP A 235 -20.46 -8.98 13.65
C TRP A 235 -20.76 -7.59 13.08
N PHE A 236 -20.38 -7.35 11.83
CA PHE A 236 -20.54 -6.03 11.21
C PHE A 236 -22.01 -5.59 11.11
N LYS A 237 -22.92 -6.49 10.72
CA LYS A 237 -24.37 -6.24 10.76
C LYS A 237 -24.91 -5.81 12.12
N ASP A 238 -24.29 -6.23 13.22
CA ASP A 238 -24.75 -5.91 14.57
C ASP A 238 -24.12 -4.61 15.09
N THR A 239 -22.85 -4.37 14.74
CA THR A 239 -22.03 -3.30 15.33
C THR A 239 -22.02 -2.02 14.51
N LEU A 240 -21.89 -2.10 13.18
CA LEU A 240 -21.70 -0.93 12.32
C LEU A 240 -22.93 0.00 12.21
N PRO A 241 -24.19 -0.50 12.18
CA PRO A 241 -25.35 0.39 12.07
C PRO A 241 -25.47 1.38 13.22
N THR A 242 -25.12 0.96 14.43
CA THR A 242 -25.25 1.75 15.66
C THR A 242 -23.92 2.28 16.19
N ALA A 243 -22.80 2.00 15.49
CA ALA A 243 -21.48 2.49 15.87
C ALA A 243 -21.50 4.02 16.00
N PRO A 244 -21.05 4.59 17.14
CA PRO A 244 -21.12 6.02 17.44
C PRO A 244 -20.00 6.80 16.72
N ILE A 245 -20.00 6.67 15.40
CA ILE A 245 -19.07 7.27 14.45
C ILE A 245 -19.81 8.39 13.73
N ASN A 246 -19.29 9.62 13.83
CA ASN A 246 -19.90 10.79 13.19
C ASN A 246 -19.47 10.93 11.73
N SER A 247 -18.16 10.86 11.48
CA SER A 247 -17.57 11.03 10.15
C SER A 247 -16.29 10.22 10.05
N LEU A 248 -15.98 9.73 8.85
CA LEU A 248 -14.77 8.95 8.55
C LEU A 248 -13.96 9.67 7.47
N ALA A 249 -12.64 9.66 7.62
CA ALA A 249 -11.71 10.11 6.58
C ALA A 249 -11.15 8.92 5.78
N LEU A 250 -11.08 7.73 6.39
CA LEU A 250 -10.59 6.51 5.75
C LEU A 250 -11.37 5.29 6.25
N ILE A 251 -11.80 4.45 5.31
CA ILE A 251 -12.42 3.15 5.56
C ILE A 251 -11.54 2.09 4.90
N ARG A 252 -11.11 1.08 5.65
CA ARG A 252 -10.47 -0.11 5.11
C ARG A 252 -11.39 -1.32 5.33
N LEU A 253 -11.80 -1.96 4.23
CA LEU A 253 -12.65 -3.15 4.21
C LEU A 253 -11.77 -4.37 3.95
N ASP A 254 -11.70 -5.29 4.92
CA ASP A 254 -10.84 -6.48 4.91
C ASP A 254 -11.55 -7.63 5.62
N GLY A 255 -12.80 -7.88 5.18
CA GLY A 255 -13.70 -8.84 5.80
C GLY A 255 -14.04 -10.03 4.88
N ASP A 256 -13.35 -10.15 3.74
CA ASP A 256 -13.46 -11.14 2.67
C ASP A 256 -14.83 -11.31 2.00
N MET A 257 -15.88 -11.53 2.79
CA MET A 257 -17.18 -11.98 2.30
C MET A 257 -17.99 -10.86 1.65
N TYR A 258 -18.95 -11.24 0.81
CA TYR A 258 -19.96 -10.34 0.27
C TYR A 258 -20.76 -9.67 1.39
N GLU A 259 -21.28 -10.45 2.36
CA GLU A 259 -22.02 -9.92 3.51
C GLU A 259 -21.18 -8.87 4.26
N SER A 260 -19.95 -9.22 4.63
CA SER A 260 -19.03 -8.35 5.35
C SER A 260 -18.74 -7.05 4.61
N THR A 261 -18.45 -7.14 3.31
CA THR A 261 -18.14 -5.99 2.45
C THR A 261 -19.36 -5.09 2.29
N MET A 262 -20.54 -5.68 2.10
CA MET A 262 -21.79 -4.94 1.96
C MET A 262 -22.18 -4.24 3.26
N ASP A 263 -22.05 -4.91 4.41
CA ASP A 263 -22.28 -4.32 5.73
C ASP A 263 -21.37 -3.11 5.97
N GLY A 264 -20.08 -3.23 5.64
CA GLY A 264 -19.12 -2.15 5.69
C GLY A 264 -19.53 -0.96 4.82
N LEU A 265 -19.79 -1.19 3.53
CA LEU A 265 -20.16 -0.13 2.59
C LEU A 265 -21.49 0.55 2.95
N VAL A 266 -22.52 -0.22 3.28
CA VAL A 266 -23.86 0.31 3.60
C VAL A 266 -23.83 1.20 4.83
N ASN A 267 -23.10 0.80 5.88
CA ASN A 267 -23.13 1.50 7.16
C ASN A 267 -22.06 2.60 7.29
N LEU A 268 -20.93 2.47 6.59
CA LEU A 268 -19.77 3.37 6.76
C LEU A 268 -19.61 4.37 5.62
N TYR A 269 -19.88 4.00 4.37
CA TYR A 269 -19.70 4.91 3.22
C TYR A 269 -20.55 6.19 3.28
N PRO A 270 -21.79 6.18 3.83
CA PRO A 270 -22.54 7.41 4.08
C PRO A 270 -21.83 8.36 5.05
N LYS A 271 -21.06 7.83 6.01
CA LYS A 271 -20.28 8.57 7.02
C LYS A 271 -18.92 9.02 6.49
N LEU A 272 -18.47 8.51 5.33
CA LEU A 272 -17.22 8.93 4.71
C LEU A 272 -17.30 10.38 4.22
N SER A 273 -16.34 11.20 4.62
CA SER A 273 -16.21 12.59 4.17
C SER A 273 -15.85 12.66 2.69
N VAL A 274 -16.28 13.73 2.00
CA VAL A 274 -15.74 14.05 0.68
C VAL A 274 -14.25 14.34 0.82
N GLY A 275 -13.45 13.74 -0.06
CA GLY A 275 -12.00 13.69 0.04
C GLY A 275 -11.47 12.44 0.78
N GLY A 276 -12.32 11.71 1.48
CA GLY A 276 -11.95 10.48 2.17
C GLY A 276 -11.77 9.29 1.23
N TYR A 277 -11.14 8.24 1.74
CA TYR A 277 -10.78 7.06 0.95
C TYR A 277 -11.48 5.80 1.46
N VAL A 278 -11.81 4.91 0.52
CA VAL A 278 -12.14 3.51 0.81
C VAL A 278 -11.05 2.63 0.24
N ILE A 279 -10.52 1.72 1.04
CA ILE A 279 -9.63 0.64 0.64
C ILE A 279 -10.44 -0.66 0.71
N VAL A 280 -10.37 -1.49 -0.33
CA VAL A 280 -10.94 -2.85 -0.36
C VAL A 280 -9.78 -3.81 -0.54
N ASP A 281 -9.55 -4.64 0.47
CA ASP A 281 -8.37 -5.48 0.52
C ASP A 281 -8.46 -6.67 -0.43
N ASP A 282 -9.60 -7.35 -0.44
CA ASP A 282 -9.75 -8.67 -1.07
C ASP A 282 -10.24 -8.61 -2.52
N TYR A 283 -10.18 -7.44 -3.16
CA TYR A 283 -10.93 -7.15 -4.39
C TYR A 283 -10.59 -8.08 -5.57
N HIS A 284 -9.32 -8.46 -5.76
CA HIS A 284 -8.91 -9.34 -6.85
C HIS A 284 -8.86 -10.82 -6.48
N VAL A 285 -8.89 -11.16 -5.19
CA VAL A 285 -8.69 -12.53 -4.69
C VAL A 285 -9.96 -13.19 -4.17
N VAL A 286 -10.95 -12.40 -3.74
CA VAL A 286 -12.27 -12.89 -3.31
C VAL A 286 -13.36 -12.36 -4.27
N PRO A 287 -13.88 -13.20 -5.19
CA PRO A 287 -14.90 -12.77 -6.15
C PRO A 287 -16.18 -12.22 -5.49
N ALA A 288 -16.55 -12.74 -4.32
CA ALA A 288 -17.71 -12.28 -3.54
C ALA A 288 -17.54 -10.83 -3.04
N CYS A 289 -16.37 -10.49 -2.51
CA CYS A 289 -15.98 -9.12 -2.15
C CYS A 289 -16.13 -8.17 -3.35
N LYS A 290 -15.53 -8.54 -4.48
CA LYS A 290 -15.62 -7.74 -5.72
C LYS A 290 -17.08 -7.50 -6.13
N LEU A 291 -17.90 -8.53 -6.10
CA LEU A 291 -19.32 -8.43 -6.45
C LEU A 291 -20.05 -7.46 -5.51
N ALA A 292 -19.82 -7.53 -4.19
CA ALA A 292 -20.42 -6.61 -3.23
C ALA A 292 -20.09 -5.14 -3.51
N VAL A 293 -18.83 -4.85 -3.88
CA VAL A 293 -18.40 -3.49 -4.25
C VAL A 293 -19.20 -2.97 -5.46
N HIS A 294 -19.34 -3.77 -6.52
CA HIS A 294 -20.07 -3.38 -7.73
C HIS A 294 -21.57 -3.26 -7.50
N ASP A 295 -22.17 -4.19 -6.74
CA ASP A 295 -23.58 -4.11 -6.36
C ASP A 295 -23.86 -2.84 -5.55
N TYR A 296 -22.96 -2.46 -4.64
CA TYR A 296 -23.07 -1.22 -3.90
C TYR A 296 -22.96 0.01 -4.81
N PHE A 297 -22.04 0.02 -5.77
CA PHE A 297 -21.90 1.10 -6.76
C PHE A 297 -23.18 1.31 -7.55
N ILE A 298 -23.76 0.23 -8.08
CA ILE A 298 -25.03 0.25 -8.82
C ILE A 298 -26.16 0.77 -7.92
N LYS A 299 -26.32 0.21 -6.71
CA LYS A 299 -27.40 0.57 -5.77
C LYS A 299 -27.31 2.01 -5.26
N SER A 300 -26.10 2.55 -5.20
CA SER A 300 -25.82 3.91 -4.71
C SER A 300 -25.72 4.94 -5.85
N GLY A 301 -25.73 4.50 -7.11
CA GLY A 301 -25.60 5.36 -8.27
C GLY A 301 -24.24 6.07 -8.34
N ILE A 302 -23.17 5.39 -7.89
CA ILE A 302 -21.81 5.92 -7.92
C ILE A 302 -20.94 5.09 -8.86
N SER A 303 -19.93 5.72 -9.46
CA SER A 303 -18.96 5.05 -10.32
C SER A 303 -17.57 5.63 -10.08
N PRO A 304 -16.95 5.36 -8.91
CA PRO A 304 -15.65 5.91 -8.59
C PRO A 304 -14.54 5.32 -9.47
N GLU A 305 -13.45 6.06 -9.63
CA GLU A 305 -12.21 5.54 -10.23
C GLU A 305 -11.50 4.64 -9.22
N LEU A 306 -11.40 3.35 -9.54
CA LEU A 306 -10.66 2.38 -8.73
C LEU A 306 -9.17 2.45 -9.07
N VAL A 307 -8.33 2.54 -8.05
CA VAL A 307 -6.89 2.56 -8.16
C VAL A 307 -6.32 1.26 -7.57
N GLU A 308 -5.43 0.64 -8.35
CA GLU A 308 -4.74 -0.61 -8.04
C GLU A 308 -3.63 -0.39 -6.99
N ILE A 309 -3.37 -1.39 -6.13
CA ILE A 309 -2.35 -1.34 -5.07
C ILE A 309 -1.17 -2.29 -5.34
N ASP A 310 -1.44 -3.60 -5.47
CA ASP A 310 -0.43 -4.68 -5.46
C ASP A 310 -0.80 -5.97 -6.21
N GLY A 311 -1.90 -5.97 -6.97
CA GLY A 311 -2.51 -7.10 -7.64
C GLY A 311 -3.64 -7.76 -6.85
N VAL A 312 -3.88 -7.32 -5.61
CA VAL A 312 -4.88 -7.87 -4.69
C VAL A 312 -5.90 -6.79 -4.33
N GLY A 313 -5.44 -5.72 -3.67
CA GLY A 313 -6.29 -4.65 -3.15
C GLY A 313 -6.52 -3.50 -4.13
N VAL A 314 -7.61 -2.78 -3.93
CA VAL A 314 -7.91 -1.53 -4.63
C VAL A 314 -8.37 -0.45 -3.66
N TYR A 315 -8.32 0.81 -4.08
CA TYR A 315 -8.92 1.91 -3.32
C TYR A 315 -9.57 2.95 -4.23
N TRP A 316 -10.42 3.80 -3.65
CA TRP A 316 -10.92 5.00 -4.34
C TRP A 316 -11.14 6.17 -3.39
N LYS A 317 -11.19 7.38 -3.96
CA LYS A 317 -11.52 8.63 -3.26
C LYS A 317 -13.00 8.97 -3.43
N LYS A 318 -13.67 9.38 -2.36
CA LYS A 318 -15.01 9.95 -2.43
C LYS A 318 -14.94 11.39 -2.90
N ILE A 319 -15.32 11.64 -4.15
CA ILE A 319 -15.21 12.97 -4.78
C ILE A 319 -16.47 13.85 -4.62
N SER A 320 -17.59 13.26 -4.24
CA SER A 320 -18.87 13.96 -4.09
C SER A 320 -19.74 13.31 -2.99
N PRO A 321 -20.74 14.04 -2.46
CA PRO A 321 -21.78 13.43 -1.64
C PRO A 321 -22.56 12.36 -2.41
N LEU A 322 -23.19 11.43 -1.69
CA LEU A 322 -24.09 10.46 -2.31
C LEU A 322 -25.24 11.20 -3.03
N PRO A 323 -25.69 10.70 -4.20
CA PRO A 323 -26.86 11.25 -4.86
C PRO A 323 -28.06 11.23 -3.92
N LEU A 324 -28.81 12.33 -3.85
CA LEU A 324 -30.07 12.37 -3.10
C LEU A 324 -31.02 11.33 -3.70
N ARG A 325 -31.41 10.32 -2.93
CA ARG A 325 -32.53 9.45 -3.30
C ARG A 325 -33.80 10.30 -3.26
N THR A 326 -34.35 10.65 -4.42
CA THR A 326 -35.72 11.13 -4.49
C THR A 326 -36.61 9.99 -4.01
N THR A 327 -37.19 10.13 -2.82
CA THR A 327 -38.23 9.22 -2.35
C THR A 327 -39.38 9.31 -3.35
N GLY A 328 -39.73 8.18 -3.96
CA GLY A 328 -40.85 8.07 -4.87
C GLY A 328 -42.14 8.46 -4.16
N SER A 329 -42.59 9.69 -4.37
CA SER A 329 -43.98 10.07 -4.20
C SER A 329 -44.76 9.46 -5.36
N SER A 330 -45.73 8.60 -5.06
CA SER A 330 -46.69 8.11 -6.04
C SER A 330 -47.45 9.30 -6.63
N LEU A 331 -47.18 9.66 -7.89
CA LEU A 331 -48.05 10.51 -8.68
C LEU A 331 -48.47 9.72 -9.91
N LYS A 332 -49.63 9.08 -9.78
CA LYS A 332 -50.46 8.74 -10.94
C LYS A 332 -51.11 10.05 -11.40
N GLU A 333 -50.44 10.79 -12.26
CA GLU A 333 -51.10 11.83 -13.05
C GLU A 333 -50.90 11.51 -14.53
N ASN A 334 -52.02 11.39 -15.24
CA ASN A 334 -52.04 11.22 -16.69
C ASN A 334 -51.57 12.53 -17.33
N ILE A 335 -50.34 12.54 -17.84
CA ILE A 335 -49.77 13.67 -18.59
C ILE A 335 -50.00 13.40 -20.10
N PRO A 336 -50.53 14.34 -20.90
CA PRO A 336 -50.72 14.15 -22.34
C PRO A 336 -49.38 13.96 -23.08
N ASP A 337 -49.34 13.01 -24.02
CA ASP A 337 -48.13 12.57 -24.76
C ASP A 337 -47.29 13.69 -25.40
N ILE A 338 -47.90 14.83 -25.74
CA ILE A 338 -47.21 15.97 -26.39
C ILE A 338 -46.28 16.69 -25.40
N GLU A 339 -46.65 16.77 -24.12
CA GLU A 339 -45.87 17.48 -23.09
C GLU A 339 -44.71 16.62 -22.54
N LEU A 340 -44.82 15.30 -22.67
CA LEU A 340 -43.76 14.34 -22.32
C LEU A 340 -42.62 14.37 -23.33
N GLY A 341 -42.93 14.50 -24.62
CA GLY A 341 -41.93 14.59 -25.70
C GLY A 341 -41.02 15.79 -25.56
N ASP A 342 -41.58 16.97 -25.31
CA ASP A 342 -40.81 18.21 -25.16
C ASP A 342 -39.93 18.20 -23.90
N ARG A 343 -40.46 17.68 -22.77
CA ARG A 343 -39.69 17.55 -21.53
C ARG A 343 -38.58 16.51 -21.63
N LEU A 344 -38.80 15.42 -22.37
CA LEU A 344 -37.77 14.41 -22.64
C LEU A 344 -36.68 14.97 -23.55
N SER A 345 -37.06 15.73 -24.57
CA SER A 345 -36.12 16.43 -25.47
C SER A 345 -35.26 17.44 -24.69
N ASP A 346 -35.86 18.23 -23.81
CA ASP A 346 -35.14 19.19 -22.96
C ASP A 346 -34.23 18.49 -21.93
N ALA A 347 -34.67 17.38 -21.34
CA ALA A 347 -33.86 16.58 -20.43
C ALA A 347 -32.66 15.97 -21.15
N LEU A 348 -32.87 15.40 -22.35
CA LEU A 348 -31.80 14.86 -23.19
C LEU A 348 -30.83 15.95 -23.63
N ALA A 349 -31.31 17.15 -23.99
CA ALA A 349 -30.47 18.28 -24.35
C ALA A 349 -29.64 18.82 -23.17
N ARG A 350 -30.15 18.72 -21.93
CA ARG A 350 -29.41 19.06 -20.71
C ARG A 350 -28.35 18.00 -20.40
N ILE A 351 -28.72 16.72 -20.44
CA ILE A 351 -27.80 15.59 -20.22
C ILE A 351 -26.67 15.63 -21.25
N ASN A 352 -26.98 15.81 -22.53
CA ASN A 352 -25.97 15.90 -23.59
C ASN A 352 -25.01 17.08 -23.35
N ARG A 353 -25.50 18.25 -22.90
CA ARG A 353 -24.62 19.39 -22.58
C ARG A 353 -23.70 19.11 -21.39
N ILE A 354 -24.20 18.44 -20.36
CA ILE A 354 -23.40 18.05 -19.19
C ILE A 354 -22.34 17.02 -19.60
N ILE A 355 -22.73 15.97 -20.31
CA ILE A 355 -21.81 14.92 -20.79
C ILE A 355 -20.73 15.52 -21.68
N ILE A 356 -21.08 16.38 -22.64
CA ILE A 356 -20.10 17.05 -23.52
C ILE A 356 -19.15 17.93 -22.71
N SER A 357 -19.65 18.67 -21.72
CA SER A 357 -18.82 19.51 -20.84
C SER A 357 -17.86 18.66 -19.99
N GLU A 358 -18.33 17.56 -19.41
CA GLU A 358 -17.51 16.66 -18.59
C GLU A 358 -16.46 15.92 -19.44
N LEU A 359 -16.83 15.47 -20.63
CA LEU A 359 -15.90 14.89 -21.60
C LEU A 359 -14.84 15.91 -22.00
N HIS A 360 -15.21 17.17 -22.25
CA HIS A 360 -14.25 18.23 -22.59
C HIS A 360 -13.26 18.49 -21.44
N VAL A 361 -13.76 18.60 -20.20
CA VAL A 361 -12.89 18.76 -19.02
C VAL A 361 -11.97 17.55 -18.84
N SER A 362 -12.47 16.34 -19.05
CA SER A 362 -11.68 15.10 -18.98
C SER A 362 -10.60 15.06 -20.06
N MET A 363 -10.92 15.45 -21.30
CA MET A 363 -9.95 15.56 -22.39
C MET A 363 -8.84 16.57 -22.08
N VAL A 364 -9.20 17.76 -21.58
CA VAL A 364 -8.21 18.77 -21.19
C VAL A 364 -7.29 18.27 -20.08
N LYS A 365 -7.84 17.58 -19.06
CA LYS A 365 -7.02 16.95 -18.01
C LYS A 365 -6.08 15.88 -18.59
N ARG A 366 -6.56 15.07 -19.53
CA ARG A 366 -5.75 14.06 -20.23
C ARG A 366 -4.62 14.70 -21.00
N ASP A 367 -4.87 15.79 -21.72
CA ASP A 367 -3.84 16.48 -22.50
C ASP A 367 -2.76 17.10 -21.61
N VAL A 368 -3.16 17.68 -20.46
CA VAL A 368 -2.21 18.16 -19.44
C VAL A 368 -1.37 17.01 -18.87
N TYR A 369 -1.98 15.84 -18.65
CA TYR A 369 -1.25 14.66 -18.16
C TYR A 369 -0.29 14.10 -19.21
N LEU A 370 -0.71 14.02 -20.48
CA LEU A 370 0.15 13.62 -21.60
C LEU A 370 1.35 14.56 -21.76
N ALA A 371 1.14 15.89 -21.68
CA ALA A 371 2.22 16.85 -21.71
C ALA A 371 3.22 16.69 -20.54
N LYS A 372 2.75 16.29 -19.35
CA LYS A 372 3.63 15.96 -18.21
C LYS A 372 4.44 14.69 -18.48
N LEU A 373 3.82 13.66 -19.06
CA LEU A 373 4.49 12.42 -19.43
C LEU A 373 5.55 12.65 -20.52
N GLU A 374 5.25 13.46 -21.53
CA GLU A 374 6.21 13.83 -22.58
C GLU A 374 7.43 14.54 -22.00
N ASN A 375 7.23 15.50 -21.10
CA ASN A 375 8.34 16.16 -20.40
C ASN A 375 9.17 15.19 -19.55
N ARG A 376 8.52 14.23 -18.88
CA ARG A 376 9.21 13.19 -18.11
C ARG A 376 10.03 12.28 -19.01
N ASN A 377 9.48 11.86 -20.15
CA ASN A 377 10.18 11.05 -21.15
C ASN A 377 11.38 11.79 -21.75
N LEU A 378 11.25 13.09 -22.02
CA LEU A 378 12.36 13.91 -22.50
C LEU A 378 13.50 13.97 -21.47
N ASN A 379 13.18 14.17 -20.19
CA ASN A 379 14.17 14.18 -19.11
C ASN A 379 14.84 12.81 -18.94
N LEU A 380 14.07 11.72 -18.97
CA LEU A 380 14.61 10.36 -18.93
C LEU A 380 15.55 10.09 -20.11
N GLY A 381 15.17 10.51 -21.32
CA GLY A 381 16.02 10.42 -22.51
C GLY A 381 17.35 11.16 -22.35
N GLN A 382 17.33 12.37 -21.76
CA GLN A 382 18.56 13.12 -21.48
C GLN A 382 19.44 12.44 -20.41
N GLN A 383 18.84 11.83 -19.39
CA GLN A 383 19.57 11.08 -18.37
C GLN A 383 20.19 9.80 -18.94
N LEU A 384 19.47 9.08 -19.80
CA LEU A 384 19.98 7.91 -20.50
C LEU A 384 21.18 8.28 -21.38
N ALA A 385 21.08 9.35 -22.18
CA ALA A 385 22.19 9.82 -23.00
C ALA A 385 23.45 10.17 -22.16
N LYS A 386 23.28 10.79 -20.98
CA LYS A 386 24.39 11.06 -20.07
C LYS A 386 25.02 9.78 -19.50
N ARG A 387 24.20 8.78 -19.19
CA ARG A 387 24.70 7.47 -18.70
C ARG A 387 25.43 6.71 -19.79
N GLU A 388 24.92 6.70 -21.02
CA GLU A 388 25.59 6.08 -22.19
C GLU A 388 26.95 6.72 -22.44
N ALA A 389 27.05 8.05 -22.41
CA ALA A 389 28.33 8.75 -22.53
C ALA A 389 29.31 8.39 -21.41
N SER A 390 28.81 8.23 -20.17
CA SER A 390 29.63 7.82 -19.02
C SER A 390 30.12 6.37 -19.16
N LEU A 391 29.25 5.46 -19.63
CA LEU A 391 29.60 4.07 -19.89
C LEU A 391 30.64 3.95 -21.01
N LEU A 392 30.52 4.73 -22.08
CA LEU A 392 31.49 4.75 -23.15
C LEU A 392 32.87 5.20 -22.66
N ASN A 393 32.92 6.23 -21.80
CA ASN A 393 34.16 6.69 -21.19
C ASN A 393 34.77 5.61 -20.27
N LEU A 394 33.96 4.95 -19.45
CA LEU A 394 34.41 3.88 -18.56
C LEU A 394 34.94 2.67 -19.35
N SER A 395 34.27 2.32 -20.46
CA SER A 395 34.72 1.27 -21.38
C SER A 395 36.09 1.58 -21.96
N LYS A 396 36.32 2.83 -22.38
CA LYS A 396 37.61 3.27 -22.89
C LYS A 396 38.72 3.21 -21.84
N GLN A 397 38.43 3.66 -20.61
CA GLN A 397 39.38 3.55 -19.48
C GLN A 397 39.71 2.08 -19.14
N LEU A 398 38.74 1.19 -19.27
CA LEU A 398 38.94 -0.24 -19.06
C LEU A 398 39.86 -0.83 -20.14
N GLU A 399 39.66 -0.48 -21.41
CA GLU A 399 40.54 -0.89 -22.52
C GLU A 399 41.98 -0.41 -22.32
N GLU A 400 42.16 0.87 -21.96
CA GLU A 400 43.48 1.43 -21.63
C GLU A 400 44.15 0.67 -20.46
N SER A 401 43.37 0.36 -19.42
CA SER A 401 43.87 -0.42 -18.27
C SER A 401 44.26 -1.84 -18.66
N ILE A 402 43.48 -2.50 -19.53
CA ILE A 402 43.79 -3.85 -20.06
C ILE A 402 45.08 -3.82 -20.89
N GLU A 403 45.30 -2.78 -21.70
CA GLU A 403 46.52 -2.63 -22.49
C GLU A 403 47.74 -2.45 -21.59
N ILE A 404 47.63 -1.61 -20.54
CA ILE A 404 48.69 -1.41 -19.55
C ILE A 404 49.02 -2.74 -18.84
N ILE A 405 47.99 -3.46 -18.37
CA ILE A 405 48.15 -4.75 -17.70
C ILE A 405 48.84 -5.76 -18.63
N SER A 406 48.43 -5.83 -19.90
CA SER A 406 49.04 -6.72 -20.90
C SER A 406 50.52 -6.40 -21.10
N LYS A 407 50.90 -5.12 -21.25
CA LYS A 407 52.30 -4.68 -21.35
C LYS A 407 53.12 -5.02 -20.10
N ILE A 408 52.52 -4.92 -18.91
CA ILE A 408 53.16 -5.34 -17.66
C ILE A 408 53.40 -6.86 -17.65
N TYR A 409 52.45 -7.66 -18.14
CA TYR A 409 52.58 -9.11 -18.24
C TYR A 409 53.63 -9.58 -19.26
N GLU A 410 53.80 -8.82 -20.34
CA GLU A 410 54.79 -9.06 -21.40
C GLU A 410 56.20 -8.55 -21.04
N SER A 411 56.33 -7.74 -19.98
CA SER A 411 57.63 -7.26 -19.51
C SER A 411 58.55 -8.40 -19.08
N TYR A 412 59.78 -8.41 -19.60
CA TYR A 412 60.83 -9.38 -19.23
C TYR A 412 61.45 -9.13 -17.85
N SER A 413 60.97 -8.11 -17.10
CA SER A 413 61.43 -7.81 -15.76
C SER A 413 60.85 -8.79 -14.73
N TRP A 414 61.68 -9.71 -14.23
CA TRP A 414 61.26 -10.77 -13.31
C TRP A 414 60.79 -10.26 -11.94
N THR A 415 61.29 -9.08 -11.51
CA THR A 415 60.93 -8.42 -10.25
C THR A 415 59.51 -7.88 -10.25
N VAL A 416 58.95 -7.53 -11.42
CA VAL A 416 57.58 -6.99 -11.56
C VAL A 416 56.56 -8.08 -11.87
N THR A 417 56.93 -9.06 -12.70
CA THR A 417 55.99 -10.08 -13.20
C THR A 417 55.77 -11.26 -12.25
N ALA A 418 56.75 -11.60 -11.40
CA ALA A 418 56.63 -12.74 -10.47
C ALA A 418 55.53 -12.57 -9.38
N PRO A 419 55.36 -11.40 -8.74
CA PRO A 419 54.26 -11.18 -7.79
C PRO A 419 52.88 -11.25 -8.47
N LEU A 420 52.74 -10.68 -9.66
CA LEU A 420 51.48 -10.66 -10.43
C LEU A 420 51.05 -12.05 -10.90
N ARG A 421 51.99 -12.89 -11.35
CA ARG A 421 51.72 -14.29 -11.69
C ARG A 421 51.29 -15.11 -10.47
N ARG A 422 51.87 -14.86 -9.28
CA ARG A 422 51.42 -15.49 -8.03
C ARG A 422 50.01 -15.06 -7.62
N LEU A 423 49.68 -13.77 -7.73
CA LEU A 423 48.33 -13.24 -7.47
C LEU A 423 47.29 -13.81 -8.44
N SER A 424 47.59 -13.88 -9.74
CA SER A 424 46.70 -14.49 -10.76
C SER A 424 46.44 -15.97 -10.49
N ALA A 425 47.48 -16.72 -10.08
CA ALA A 425 47.32 -18.12 -9.66
C ALA A 425 46.46 -18.25 -8.39
N LEU A 426 46.55 -17.28 -7.47
CA LEU A 426 45.72 -17.21 -6.26
C LEU A 426 44.25 -16.91 -6.59
N PHE A 427 43.99 -15.96 -7.50
CA PHE A 427 42.64 -15.65 -7.97
C PHE A 427 42.01 -16.79 -8.77
N ARG A 428 42.76 -17.53 -9.59
CA ARG A 428 42.27 -18.76 -10.25
C ARG A 428 41.91 -19.83 -9.24
N LYS A 429 42.69 -20.00 -8.17
CA LYS A 429 42.35 -20.91 -7.07
C LYS A 429 41.10 -20.48 -6.31
N LEU A 430 40.87 -19.18 -6.13
CA LEU A 430 39.67 -18.65 -5.47
C LEU A 430 38.41 -18.74 -6.36
N ARG A 431 38.55 -18.61 -7.69
CA ARG A 431 37.43 -18.70 -8.65
C ARG A 431 36.93 -20.14 -8.86
N ILE A 432 37.67 -21.15 -8.41
CA ILE A 432 37.25 -22.57 -8.39
C ILE A 432 36.40 -22.88 -7.13
N VAL A 433 36.18 -21.91 -6.24
CA VAL A 433 35.43 -22.10 -4.97
C VAL A 433 34.13 -21.27 -4.90
N ARG A 434 33.48 -20.99 -6.04
CA ARG A 434 32.07 -20.57 -6.05
C ARG A 434 31.29 -21.23 -7.17
#